data_AF-A0AAQ4CTB9-F1
#
_entry.id   AF-A0AAQ4CTB9-F1
#
_cell.length_a   1.000
_cell.length_b   1.000
_cell.length_c   1.000
_cell.angle_alpha   90.00
_cell.angle_beta   90.00
_cell.angle_gamma   90.00
#
_symmetry.space_group_name_H-M   'P 1'
#
loop_
_entity.id
_entity.type
_entity.pdbx_description
1 polymer ?
#
loop_
_entity_poly.entity_id
_entity_poly.type
_entity_poly.pdbx_seq_one_letter_code
_entity_poly.pdbx_strand_id
1 'polypeptide(L)'
;MVNVEVYLNVRSLKESLRNFTVEDQVNGWTIVKNKNNEKYIVRDFDESYSILIYVEGLEDDIFQAFSNELSSIKKLKEVLYVPERWNDRIDLKIESNKLMTTPSLDLECITGIELLNSIIKSKGFRYEKIDECLVIIEIEITRPLSSILLDGYINLLYHSLKMYYKIKKAQEDVLLKTALEYMKSI
;
A
#
# COMPACT_ATOMS: atom_id res chain seq x y z
N MET A 1 -2.42 -0.31 -16.62
CA MET A 1 -2.06 0.00 -15.23
C MET A 1 -3.30 0.51 -14.54
N VAL A 2 -3.60 0.01 -13.34
CA VAL A 2 -4.73 0.44 -12.51
C VAL A 2 -4.21 1.04 -11.21
N ASN A 3 -4.71 2.22 -10.86
CA ASN A 3 -4.41 2.87 -9.57
C ASN A 3 -5.57 2.61 -8.59
N VAL A 4 -5.22 2.18 -7.39
CA VAL A 4 -6.17 1.90 -6.31
C VAL A 4 -5.71 2.61 -5.05
N GLU A 5 -6.57 3.42 -4.46
CA GLU A 5 -6.35 4.03 -3.16
C GLU A 5 -7.17 3.27 -2.11
N VAL A 6 -6.49 2.76 -1.09
CA VAL A 6 -7.09 2.06 0.05
C VAL A 6 -7.06 2.97 1.26
N TYR A 7 -8.20 3.54 1.62
CA TYR A 7 -8.34 4.41 2.78
C TYR A 7 -8.65 3.56 4.02
N LEU A 8 -7.72 3.52 4.99
CA LEU A 8 -7.88 2.83 6.26
C LEU A 8 -8.83 3.56 7.22
N ASN A 9 -9.15 4.81 6.91
CA ASN A 9 -10.16 5.62 7.59
C ASN A 9 -11.18 6.16 6.57
N VAL A 10 -12.43 5.71 6.69
CA VAL A 10 -13.53 6.12 5.80
C VAL A 10 -13.77 7.64 5.82
N ARG A 11 -13.48 8.31 6.94
CA ARG A 11 -13.61 9.78 7.01
C ARG A 11 -12.61 10.48 6.11
N SER A 12 -11.40 9.95 6.00
CA SER A 12 -10.34 10.51 5.16
C SER A 12 -10.71 10.44 3.67
N LEU A 13 -11.37 9.36 3.25
CA LEU A 13 -11.94 9.29 1.90
C LEU A 13 -13.01 10.37 1.70
N LYS A 14 -13.95 10.55 2.64
CA LYS A 14 -15.00 11.57 2.53
C LYS A 14 -14.42 12.98 2.39
N GLU A 15 -13.29 13.26 3.01
CA GLU A 15 -12.58 14.53 2.85
C GLU A 15 -11.94 14.66 1.46
N SER A 16 -11.31 13.59 0.96
CA SER A 16 -10.75 13.52 -0.39
C SER A 16 -11.81 13.74 -1.47
N LEU A 17 -13.01 13.19 -1.27
CA LEU A 17 -14.14 13.28 -2.20
C LEU A 17 -14.88 14.62 -2.17
N ARG A 18 -14.54 15.58 -1.31
CA ARG A 18 -15.25 16.88 -1.22
C ARG A 18 -15.27 17.66 -2.55
N ASN A 19 -14.29 17.42 -3.41
CA ASN A 19 -14.15 18.09 -4.70
C ASN A 19 -14.68 17.25 -5.88
N PHE A 20 -15.34 16.13 -5.60
CA PHE A 20 -15.85 15.21 -6.61
C PHE A 20 -17.36 15.37 -6.79
N THR A 21 -17.83 15.08 -8.00
CA THR A 21 -19.25 15.00 -8.35
C THR A 21 -19.66 13.54 -8.44
N VAL A 22 -20.76 13.17 -7.77
CA VAL A 22 -21.34 11.82 -7.89
C VAL A 22 -22.09 11.73 -9.22
N GLU A 23 -21.79 10.70 -10.02
CA GLU A 23 -22.49 10.42 -11.28
C GLU A 23 -23.58 9.37 -11.13
N ASP A 24 -23.28 8.27 -10.43
CA ASP A 24 -24.15 7.10 -10.36
C ASP A 24 -23.82 6.20 -9.16
N GLN A 25 -24.71 5.27 -8.83
CA GLN A 25 -24.51 4.21 -7.86
C GLN A 25 -24.98 2.86 -8.41
N VAL A 26 -24.05 1.92 -8.57
CA VAL A 26 -24.31 0.61 -9.17
C VAL A 26 -23.66 -0.49 -8.33
N ASN A 27 -24.46 -1.46 -7.88
CA ASN A 27 -23.98 -2.65 -7.15
C ASN A 27 -23.09 -2.34 -5.93
N GLY A 28 -23.46 -1.30 -5.17
CA GLY A 28 -22.71 -0.87 -3.98
C GLY A 28 -21.45 -0.03 -4.28
N TRP A 29 -21.14 0.22 -5.55
CA TRP A 29 -20.10 1.16 -5.97
C TRP A 29 -20.72 2.51 -6.33
N THR A 30 -20.09 3.60 -5.89
CA THR A 30 -20.42 4.97 -6.29
C THR A 30 -19.44 5.44 -7.36
N ILE A 31 -19.96 5.86 -8.51
CA ILE A 31 -19.14 6.45 -9.57
C ILE A 31 -19.02 7.94 -9.30
N VAL A 32 -17.78 8.43 -9.27
CA VAL A 32 -17.48 9.84 -8.99
C VAL A 32 -16.54 10.41 -10.06
N LYS A 33 -16.61 11.72 -10.26
CA LYS A 33 -15.69 12.47 -11.12
C LYS A 33 -14.99 13.58 -10.36
N ASN A 34 -13.71 13.77 -10.63
CA ASN A 34 -12.99 14.95 -10.14
C ASN A 34 -13.16 16.16 -11.07
N LYS A 35 -12.55 17.29 -10.72
CA LYS A 35 -12.59 18.55 -11.49
C LYS A 35 -12.00 18.45 -12.89
N ASN A 36 -11.14 17.45 -13.15
CA ASN A 36 -10.53 17.19 -14.44
C ASN A 36 -11.38 16.22 -15.30
N ASN A 37 -12.60 15.89 -14.86
CA ASN A 37 -13.49 14.90 -15.47
C ASN A 37 -12.96 13.45 -15.46
N GLU A 38 -11.91 13.17 -14.69
CA GLU A 38 -11.42 11.81 -14.46
C GLU A 38 -12.42 11.02 -13.63
N LYS A 39 -12.72 9.79 -14.05
CA LYS A 39 -13.72 8.91 -13.43
C LYS A 39 -13.07 7.95 -12.44
N TYR A 40 -13.72 7.80 -11.30
CA TYR A 40 -13.34 6.87 -10.26
C TYR A 40 -14.56 6.09 -9.78
N ILE A 41 -14.33 4.89 -9.25
CA ILE A 41 -15.34 4.14 -8.51
C ILE A 41 -14.94 4.04 -7.04
N VAL A 42 -15.93 4.17 -6.17
CA VAL A 42 -15.76 4.23 -4.72
C VAL A 42 -16.63 3.18 -4.05
N ARG A 43 -16.11 2.52 -3.02
CA ARG A 43 -16.91 1.68 -2.14
C ARG A 43 -16.40 1.71 -0.70
N ASP A 44 -17.35 1.85 0.22
CA ASP A 44 -17.13 1.71 1.66
C ASP A 44 -17.39 0.25 2.09
N PHE A 45 -16.56 -0.29 2.98
CA PHE A 45 -16.71 -1.62 3.55
C PHE A 45 -16.90 -1.53 5.06
N ASP A 46 -18.17 -1.56 5.50
CA ASP A 46 -18.61 -1.63 6.90
C ASP A 46 -17.78 -0.77 7.87
N GLU A 47 -17.59 0.50 7.48
CA GLU A 47 -16.82 1.53 8.20
C GLU A 47 -15.34 1.19 8.49
N SER A 48 -14.85 0.06 8.01
CA SER A 48 -13.53 -0.47 8.31
C SER A 48 -12.45 0.17 7.45
N TYR A 49 -12.76 0.33 6.16
CA TYR A 49 -11.92 0.97 5.15
C TYR A 49 -12.79 1.32 3.94
N SER A 50 -12.23 2.14 3.05
CA SER A 50 -12.84 2.46 1.76
C SER A 50 -11.84 2.27 0.63
N ILE A 51 -12.36 2.00 -0.56
CA ILE A 51 -11.56 1.86 -1.78
C ILE A 51 -12.01 2.92 -2.79
N LEU A 52 -11.03 3.54 -3.43
CA LEU A 52 -11.20 4.42 -4.58
C LEU A 52 -10.34 3.85 -5.73
N ILE A 53 -10.94 3.55 -6.87
CA ILE A 53 -10.25 2.98 -8.05
C ILE A 53 -10.39 3.94 -9.23
N TYR A 54 -9.29 4.23 -9.90
CA TYR A 54 -9.31 4.97 -11.16
C TYR A 54 -9.85 4.08 -12.29
N VAL A 55 -10.87 4.56 -13.02
CA VAL A 55 -11.63 3.72 -13.97
C VAL A 55 -10.88 3.48 -15.29
N GLU A 56 -10.02 4.40 -15.71
CA GLU A 56 -9.29 4.23 -16.97
C GLU A 56 -8.33 3.04 -16.89
N GLY A 57 -8.48 2.08 -17.80
CA GLY A 57 -7.69 0.85 -17.82
C GLY A 57 -8.06 -0.17 -16.74
N LEU A 58 -9.20 0.01 -16.06
CA LEU A 58 -9.71 -0.95 -15.07
C LEU A 58 -10.07 -2.29 -15.72
N GLU A 59 -9.37 -3.34 -15.31
CA GLU A 59 -9.61 -4.72 -15.75
C GLU A 59 -10.70 -5.38 -14.88
N ASP A 60 -11.53 -6.24 -15.49
CA ASP A 60 -12.69 -6.85 -14.83
C ASP A 60 -12.32 -7.66 -13.58
N ASP A 61 -11.24 -8.45 -13.63
CA ASP A 61 -10.82 -9.27 -12.50
C ASP A 61 -10.30 -8.42 -11.33
N ILE A 62 -9.68 -7.27 -11.58
CA ILE A 62 -9.31 -6.29 -10.54
C ILE A 62 -10.58 -5.74 -9.87
N PHE A 63 -11.55 -5.30 -10.68
CA PHE A 63 -12.83 -4.82 -10.16
C PHE A 63 -13.54 -5.88 -9.31
N GLN A 64 -13.60 -7.13 -9.78
CA GLN A 64 -14.21 -8.23 -9.03
C GLN A 64 -13.45 -8.57 -7.75
N ALA A 65 -12.11 -8.54 -7.78
CA ALA A 65 -11.29 -8.82 -6.60
C ALA A 65 -11.53 -7.81 -5.47
N PHE A 66 -11.67 -6.53 -5.79
CA PHE A 66 -11.99 -5.48 -4.82
C PHE A 66 -13.49 -5.37 -4.47
N SER A 67 -14.37 -6.14 -5.13
CA SER A 67 -15.82 -6.08 -4.87
C SER A 67 -16.26 -6.83 -3.61
N ASN A 68 -15.34 -7.49 -2.91
CA ASN A 68 -15.58 -8.21 -1.66
C ASN A 68 -14.72 -7.61 -0.52
N GLU A 69 -15.16 -7.81 0.73
CA GLU A 69 -14.37 -7.35 1.89
C GLU A 69 -13.02 -8.10 1.95
N LEU A 70 -11.95 -7.35 2.19
CA LEU A 70 -10.57 -7.83 2.33
C LEU A 70 -10.17 -7.74 3.81
N SER A 71 -10.30 -8.85 4.52
CA SER A 71 -10.07 -8.94 5.96
C SER A 71 -8.68 -8.45 6.39
N SER A 72 -7.68 -8.64 5.53
CA SER A 72 -6.28 -8.33 5.79
C SER A 72 -5.98 -6.83 5.78
N ILE A 73 -6.88 -5.99 5.22
CA ILE A 73 -6.72 -4.53 5.26
C ILE A 73 -6.67 -4.00 6.70
N LYS A 74 -7.44 -4.60 7.62
CA LYS A 74 -7.47 -4.17 9.03
C LYS A 74 -6.10 -4.31 9.70
N LYS A 75 -5.28 -5.28 9.28
CA LYS A 75 -3.92 -5.49 9.81
C LYS A 75 -2.96 -4.37 9.40
N LEU A 76 -3.19 -3.71 8.26
CA LEU A 76 -2.33 -2.60 7.81
C LEU A 76 -2.33 -1.43 8.80
N LYS A 77 -3.44 -1.24 9.55
CA LYS A 77 -3.50 -0.25 10.64
C LYS A 77 -2.41 -0.49 11.68
N GLU A 78 -2.08 -1.74 12.00
CA GLU A 78 -1.04 -2.04 13.01
C GLU A 78 0.35 -1.51 12.66
N VAL A 79 0.65 -1.35 11.36
CA VAL A 79 1.97 -0.89 10.89
C VAL A 79 1.98 0.57 10.47
N LEU A 80 0.82 1.12 10.08
CA LEU A 80 0.70 2.50 9.59
C LEU A 80 0.09 3.48 10.61
N TYR A 81 -0.59 3.00 11.66
CA TYR A 81 -1.16 3.85 12.72
C TYR A 81 -0.18 4.04 13.89
N VAL A 82 1.04 4.46 13.58
CA VAL A 82 2.11 4.70 14.57
C VAL A 82 2.42 6.21 14.60
N PRO A 83 2.61 6.84 15.77
CA PRO A 83 2.74 8.31 15.89
C PRO A 83 3.78 8.97 14.97
N GLU A 84 4.91 8.29 14.74
CA GLU A 84 6.02 8.81 13.93
C GLU A 84 5.79 8.69 12.42
N ARG A 85 4.80 7.90 11.99
CA ARG A 85 4.58 7.51 10.59
C ARG A 85 3.12 7.22 10.31
N TRP A 86 2.25 8.11 10.79
CA TRP A 86 0.82 7.96 10.64
C TRP A 86 0.42 8.07 9.17
N ASN A 87 -0.14 6.99 8.62
CA ASN A 87 -0.71 7.02 7.29
C ASN A 87 -2.06 6.28 7.28
N ASP A 88 -3.11 6.98 6.83
CA ASP A 88 -4.47 6.47 6.75
C ASP A 88 -4.91 6.09 5.34
N ARG A 89 -3.96 6.09 4.40
CA ARG A 89 -4.17 5.65 3.03
C ARG A 89 -2.97 4.85 2.52
N ILE A 90 -3.24 3.84 1.72
CA ILE A 90 -2.21 3.17 0.91
C ILE A 90 -2.61 3.31 -0.55
N ASP A 91 -1.70 3.89 -1.32
CA ASP A 91 -1.85 3.96 -2.77
C ASP A 91 -1.14 2.75 -3.38
N LEU A 92 -1.87 2.03 -4.21
CA LEU A 92 -1.43 0.81 -4.89
C LEU A 92 -1.51 0.98 -6.41
N LYS A 93 -0.54 0.39 -7.10
CA LYS A 93 -0.52 0.24 -8.55
C LYS A 93 -0.58 -1.24 -8.89
N ILE A 94 -1.53 -1.61 -9.74
CA ILE A 94 -1.61 -2.95 -10.30
C ILE A 94 -1.27 -2.85 -11.79
N GLU A 95 -0.21 -3.53 -12.19
CA GLU A 95 0.25 -3.55 -13.57
C GLU A 95 0.74 -4.96 -13.93
N SER A 96 0.13 -5.54 -14.96
CA SER A 96 0.40 -6.92 -15.37
C SER A 96 0.25 -7.90 -14.18
N ASN A 97 1.33 -8.59 -13.81
CA ASN A 97 1.40 -9.54 -12.71
C ASN A 97 2.07 -8.94 -11.46
N LYS A 98 1.92 -7.63 -11.24
CA LYS A 98 2.51 -6.94 -10.08
C LYS A 98 1.50 -6.09 -9.33
N LEU A 99 1.60 -6.10 -8.00
CA LEU A 99 0.98 -5.14 -7.09
C LEU A 99 2.10 -4.36 -6.41
N MET A 100 2.08 -3.04 -6.55
CA MET A 100 3.14 -2.15 -6.07
C MET A 100 2.55 -1.08 -5.15
N THR A 101 3.25 -0.72 -4.08
CA THR A 101 2.97 0.53 -3.38
C THR A 101 3.45 1.72 -4.22
N THR A 102 2.91 2.91 -3.98
CA THR A 102 3.46 4.14 -4.58
C THR A 102 4.44 4.85 -3.62
N PRO A 103 5.21 5.85 -4.10
CA PRO A 103 6.07 6.68 -3.25
C PRO A 103 5.34 7.41 -2.12
N SER A 104 4.01 7.48 -2.13
CA SER A 104 3.24 8.19 -1.09
C SER A 104 3.36 7.58 0.31
N LEU A 105 3.90 6.35 0.43
CA LEU A 105 4.24 5.75 1.73
C LEU A 105 5.56 6.26 2.32
N ASP A 106 6.36 7.02 1.57
CA ASP A 106 7.63 7.62 2.01
C ASP A 106 8.59 6.62 2.68
N LEU A 107 8.74 5.45 2.05
CA LEU A 107 9.64 4.41 2.55
C LEU A 107 11.07 4.73 2.14
N GLU A 108 11.88 5.19 3.09
CA GLU A 108 13.32 5.40 2.91
C GLU A 108 14.09 4.13 2.47
N CYS A 109 15.18 4.33 1.75
CA CYS A 109 16.12 3.29 1.39
C CYS A 109 16.65 2.51 2.61
N ILE A 110 16.63 1.18 2.48
CA ILE A 110 17.25 0.26 3.44
C ILE A 110 18.73 0.05 3.05
N THR A 111 19.65 0.28 3.99
CA THR A 111 21.06 -0.12 3.80
C THR A 111 21.16 -1.63 3.60
N GLY A 112 21.77 -2.07 2.50
CA GLY A 112 21.86 -3.50 2.18
C GLY A 112 20.58 -4.12 1.59
N ILE A 113 19.74 -3.32 0.92
CA ILE A 113 18.50 -3.80 0.27
C ILE A 113 18.70 -5.01 -0.65
N GLU A 114 19.83 -5.09 -1.37
CA GLU A 114 20.12 -6.22 -2.27
C GLU A 114 20.29 -7.53 -1.49
N LEU A 115 20.95 -7.47 -0.34
CA LEU A 115 21.08 -8.62 0.55
C LEU A 115 19.72 -9.02 1.10
N LEU A 116 18.90 -8.04 1.51
CA LEU A 116 17.55 -8.31 1.98
C LEU A 116 16.71 -8.99 0.89
N ASN A 117 16.68 -8.41 -0.30
CA ASN A 117 15.97 -8.95 -1.47
C ASN A 117 16.44 -10.36 -1.83
N SER A 118 17.74 -10.68 -1.69
CA SER A 118 18.26 -12.03 -1.92
C SER A 118 17.66 -13.09 -0.97
N ILE A 119 17.32 -12.69 0.27
CA ILE A 119 16.75 -13.58 1.29
C ILE A 119 15.23 -13.74 1.08
N ILE A 120 14.53 -12.66 0.71
CA ILE A 120 13.07 -12.65 0.61
C ILE A 120 12.53 -13.00 -0.78
N LYS A 121 13.38 -13.11 -1.81
CA LYS A 121 12.95 -13.37 -3.20
C LYS A 121 11.94 -14.52 -3.33
N SER A 122 12.14 -15.60 -2.57
CA SER A 122 11.25 -16.77 -2.60
C SER A 122 9.88 -16.54 -1.94
N LYS A 123 9.63 -15.37 -1.37
CA LYS A 123 8.37 -15.00 -0.69
C LYS A 123 7.44 -14.18 -1.58
N GLY A 124 7.81 -13.92 -2.84
CA GLY A 124 6.95 -13.26 -3.83
C GLY A 124 6.85 -11.74 -3.65
N PHE A 125 7.81 -11.12 -2.96
CA PHE A 125 7.92 -9.66 -2.89
C PHE A 125 9.38 -9.21 -2.85
N ARG A 126 9.60 -7.95 -3.21
CA ARG A 126 10.89 -7.25 -3.14
C ARG A 126 10.70 -5.79 -2.77
N TYR A 127 11.75 -5.18 -2.24
CA TYR A 127 11.84 -3.72 -2.15
C TYR A 127 12.54 -3.21 -3.39
N GLU A 128 11.84 -2.42 -4.19
CA GLU A 128 12.39 -1.81 -5.42
C GLU A 128 12.78 -0.36 -5.12
N LYS A 129 14.00 0.01 -5.48
CA LYS A 129 14.45 1.41 -5.41
C LYS A 129 13.81 2.22 -6.51
N ILE A 130 13.21 3.35 -6.15
CA ILE A 130 12.72 4.35 -7.11
C ILE A 130 13.82 5.36 -7.41
N ASP A 131 14.53 5.78 -6.36
CA ASP A 131 15.67 6.67 -6.43
C ASP A 131 16.67 6.32 -5.30
N GLU A 132 17.59 7.23 -4.99
CA GLU A 132 18.58 7.04 -3.93
C GLU A 132 17.97 7.09 -2.52
N CYS A 133 16.82 7.74 -2.36
CA CYS A 133 16.17 8.01 -1.09
C CYS A 133 15.00 7.08 -0.80
N LEU A 134 14.26 6.64 -1.82
CA LEU A 134 12.97 5.98 -1.67
C LEU A 134 12.93 4.57 -2.27
N VAL A 135 12.17 3.72 -1.59
CA VAL A 135 11.83 2.37 -2.03
C VAL A 135 10.32 2.19 -2.07
N ILE A 136 9.87 1.25 -2.89
CA ILE A 136 8.50 0.72 -2.87
C ILE A 136 8.52 -0.78 -2.64
N ILE A 137 7.37 -1.30 -2.22
CA ILE A 137 7.16 -2.73 -2.11
C ILE A 137 6.51 -3.20 -3.41
N GLU A 138 7.16 -4.13 -4.10
CA GLU A 138 6.60 -4.82 -5.26
C GLU A 138 6.29 -6.27 -4.89
N ILE A 139 5.05 -6.70 -5.16
CA ILE A 139 4.55 -8.05 -4.92
C ILE A 139 4.19 -8.69 -6.27
N GLU A 140 4.69 -9.90 -6.49
CA GLU A 140 4.29 -10.72 -7.64
C GLU A 140 2.88 -11.28 -7.40
N ILE A 141 1.98 -11.05 -8.35
CA ILE A 141 0.59 -11.51 -8.29
C ILE A 141 0.26 -12.47 -9.43
N THR A 142 -0.69 -13.35 -9.20
CA THR A 142 -1.24 -14.26 -10.19
C THR A 142 -2.57 -13.73 -10.71
N ARG A 143 -2.77 -13.82 -12.04
CA ARG A 143 -3.99 -13.41 -12.73
C ARG A 143 -4.71 -14.65 -13.30
N PRO A 144 -6.06 -14.66 -13.39
CA PRO A 144 -6.98 -13.60 -12.99
C PRO A 144 -7.02 -13.41 -11.47
N LEU A 145 -7.17 -12.16 -11.05
CA LEU A 145 -7.21 -11.80 -9.63
C LEU A 145 -8.58 -12.15 -9.04
N SER A 146 -8.58 -12.81 -7.88
CA SER A 146 -9.79 -13.05 -7.07
C SER A 146 -9.66 -12.32 -5.74
N SER A 147 -10.77 -12.13 -5.03
CA SER A 147 -10.77 -11.51 -3.69
C SER A 147 -9.89 -12.27 -2.70
N ILE A 148 -9.87 -13.60 -2.77
CA ILE A 148 -9.03 -14.46 -1.90
C ILE A 148 -7.55 -14.24 -2.19
N LEU A 149 -7.16 -14.22 -3.47
CA LEU A 149 -5.76 -13.97 -3.86
C LEU A 149 -5.34 -12.56 -3.46
N LEU A 150 -6.19 -11.56 -3.72
CA LEU A 150 -5.94 -10.17 -3.34
C LEU A 150 -5.78 -10.00 -1.83
N ASP A 151 -6.66 -10.60 -1.01
CA ASP A 151 -6.51 -10.55 0.45
C ASP A 151 -5.18 -11.18 0.91
N GLY A 152 -4.76 -12.27 0.26
CA GLY A 152 -3.45 -12.87 0.44
C GLY A 152 -2.28 -11.91 0.12
N TYR A 153 -2.37 -11.18 -0.99
CA TYR A 153 -1.36 -10.17 -1.36
C TYR A 153 -1.36 -8.96 -0.43
N ILE A 154 -2.53 -8.51 0.05
CA ILE A 154 -2.62 -7.46 1.08
C ILE A 154 -2.00 -7.95 2.40
N ASN A 155 -2.22 -9.21 2.78
CA ASN A 155 -1.57 -9.79 3.95
C ASN A 155 -0.04 -9.88 3.78
N LEU A 156 0.43 -10.21 2.57
CA LEU A 156 1.86 -10.17 2.25
C LEU A 156 2.40 -8.75 2.37
N LEU A 157 1.70 -7.74 1.82
CA LEU A 157 2.05 -6.32 1.97
C LEU A 157 2.17 -5.91 3.45
N TYR A 158 1.23 -6.33 4.30
CA TYR A 158 1.32 -6.11 5.75
C TYR A 158 2.63 -6.67 6.33
N HIS A 159 2.99 -7.90 5.99
CA HIS A 159 4.24 -8.51 6.47
C HIS A 159 5.48 -7.80 5.91
N SER A 160 5.45 -7.37 4.65
CA SER A 160 6.52 -6.61 4.01
C SER A 160 6.74 -5.25 4.68
N LEU A 161 5.67 -4.51 5.00
CA LEU A 161 5.74 -3.26 5.77
C LEU A 161 6.25 -3.51 7.20
N LYS A 162 5.72 -4.54 7.86
CA LYS A 162 6.18 -4.91 9.22
C LYS A 162 7.66 -5.24 9.25
N MET A 163 8.17 -5.96 8.24
CA MET A 163 9.58 -6.28 8.12
C MET A 163 10.42 -5.03 7.83
N TYR A 164 9.97 -4.17 6.92
CA TYR A 164 10.61 -2.90 6.59
C TYR A 164 10.87 -2.07 7.86
N TYR A 165 9.83 -1.81 8.66
CA TYR A 165 9.97 -0.99 9.87
C TYR A 165 10.83 -1.65 10.95
N LYS A 166 10.78 -2.98 11.06
CA LYS A 166 11.67 -3.70 11.99
C LYS A 166 13.13 -3.56 11.60
N ILE A 167 13.44 -3.63 10.30
CA ILE A 167 14.80 -3.49 9.80
C ILE A 167 15.30 -2.06 10.00
N LYS A 168 14.51 -1.04 9.67
CA LYS A 168 14.87 0.36 9.90
C LYS A 168 15.20 0.64 11.36
N LYS A 169 14.35 0.18 12.28
CA LYS A 169 14.62 0.30 13.72
C LYS A 169 15.92 -0.42 14.13
N ALA A 170 16.15 -1.64 13.64
CA ALA A 170 17.38 -2.36 13.94
C ALA A 170 18.64 -1.65 13.39
N GLN A 171 18.54 -0.99 12.23
CA GLN A 171 19.63 -0.19 11.67
C GLN A 171 19.94 1.03 12.56
N GLU A 172 18.91 1.74 13.02
CA GLU A 172 19.06 2.87 13.95
C GLU A 172 19.71 2.44 15.28
N ASP A 173 19.26 1.32 15.85
CA ASP A 173 19.80 0.78 17.10
C ASP A 173 21.30 0.42 16.96
N VAL A 174 21.67 -0.22 15.84
CA VAL A 174 23.07 -0.57 15.54
C VAL A 174 23.92 0.68 15.34
N LEU A 175 23.42 1.68 14.59
CA LEU A 175 24.11 2.95 14.36
C LEU A 175 24.36 3.68 15.67
N LEU A 176 23.34 3.83 16.50
CA LEU A 176 23.43 4.51 17.80
C LEU A 176 24.42 3.80 18.72
N LYS A 177 24.33 2.48 18.83
CA LYS A 177 25.25 1.68 19.65
C LYS A 177 26.69 1.84 19.20
N THR A 178 26.94 1.72 17.89
CA THR A 178 28.29 1.83 17.31
C THR A 178 28.87 3.22 17.55
N ALA A 179 28.06 4.28 17.37
CA ALA A 179 28.48 5.65 17.63
C ALA A 179 28.83 5.87 19.11
N LEU A 180 28.01 5.40 20.04
CA LEU A 180 28.27 5.51 21.49
C LEU A 180 29.52 4.72 21.91
N GLU A 181 29.74 3.54 21.36
CA GLU A 181 30.94 2.74 21.62
C GLU A 181 32.20 3.46 21.11
N TYR A 182 32.14 4.01 19.90
CA TYR A 182 33.25 4.76 19.32
C TYR A 182 33.55 6.05 20.10
N MET A 183 32.52 6.81 20.50
CA MET A 183 32.68 8.04 21.28
C MET A 183 33.28 7.80 22.67
N LYS A 184 33.14 6.60 23.25
CA LYS A 184 33.82 6.24 24.51
C LYS A 184 35.31 5.96 24.33
N SER A 185 35.75 5.73 23.09
CA SER A 185 37.15 5.45 22.76
C SER A 185 37.97 6.71 22.41
N ILE A 186 37.30 7.87 22.30
CA ILE A 186 37.88 9.20 22.12
C ILE A 186 37.84 9.93 23.47
#